data_AF-A0A7R9LLK0-F1
#
_entry.id   AF-A0A7R9LLK0-F1
#
_cell.length_a   1.000
_cell.length_b   1.000
_cell.length_c   1.000
_cell.angle_alpha   90.00
_cell.angle_beta   90.00
_cell.angle_gamma   90.00
#
_symmetry.space_group_name_H-M   'P 1'
#
loop_
_entity.id
_entity.type
_entity.pdbx_description
1 polymer ?
#
loop_
_entity_poly.entity_id
_entity_poly.type
_entity_poly.pdbx_seq_one_letter_code
_entity_poly.pdbx_strand_id
1 'polypeptide(L)'
;VISTCYDNASRFVKILTSGQRNYLLPEDFGPMIQDVIDSHPGLAFLKEAEEFHSRYVHTVIARIFYCVNKSWTGRISLPELKKSNFLQVVSLLEEEDDINQITDYFSYEHFYVIYCKFWELDKDHDLFISKADLSRHNDSAISSRMIDRIFSGAVTRGQTRKDGLMSYSEFVWFILSEEDKRHPRSIEYWFRCIDLDGDGFLSMYELEYFYSEQTKRMEAIGIEALPFNDCLCQVRHSFTSITHTFALIINY
;
A
#
# COMPACT_ATOMS: atom_id res chain seq x y z
N VAL A 1 3.55 32.47 -0.78
CA VAL A 1 2.36 32.61 -1.68
C VAL A 1 1.23 31.65 -1.25
N ILE A 2 0.92 31.58 0.05
CA ILE A 2 -0.19 30.74 0.58
C ILE A 2 -1.17 31.61 1.41
N SER A 3 -0.92 32.91 1.51
CA SER A 3 -1.85 33.86 2.15
C SER A 3 -3.07 34.21 1.28
N THR A 4 -3.28 33.54 0.14
CA THR A 4 -4.24 33.97 -0.91
C THR A 4 -5.01 32.82 -1.58
N CYS A 5 -5.15 31.66 -0.96
CA CYS A 5 -6.03 30.59 -1.47
C CYS A 5 -7.02 30.16 -0.39
N TYR A 6 -8.31 30.45 -0.62
CA TYR A 6 -9.42 30.18 0.31
C TYR A 6 -10.24 28.94 -0.05
N ASP A 7 -9.72 28.09 -0.94
CA ASP A 7 -10.44 26.87 -1.32
C ASP A 7 -10.45 25.81 -0.21
N ASN A 8 -11.38 24.86 -0.33
CA ASN A 8 -11.61 23.84 0.69
C ASN A 8 -10.34 23.04 1.01
N ALA A 9 -9.52 22.72 0.01
CA ALA A 9 -8.25 22.02 0.22
C ALA A 9 -7.25 22.85 1.05
N SER A 10 -7.14 24.16 0.80
CA SER A 10 -6.23 25.03 1.58
C SER A 10 -6.71 25.18 3.01
N ARG A 11 -8.03 25.31 3.21
CA ARG A 11 -8.65 25.35 4.54
C ARG A 11 -8.43 24.04 5.30
N PHE A 12 -8.63 22.90 4.63
CA PHE A 12 -8.44 21.58 5.21
C PHE A 12 -6.99 21.39 5.72
N VAL A 13 -5.99 21.68 4.86
CA VAL A 13 -4.58 21.61 5.26
C VAL A 13 -4.28 22.53 6.45
N LYS A 14 -4.83 23.74 6.45
CA LYS A 14 -4.62 24.69 7.55
C LYS A 14 -5.22 24.22 8.88
N ILE A 15 -6.40 23.59 8.85
CA ILE A 15 -7.07 23.04 10.05
C ILE A 15 -6.23 21.91 10.63
N LEU A 16 -5.91 20.88 9.82
CA LEU A 16 -5.21 19.69 10.30
C LEU A 16 -3.78 20.00 10.77
N THR A 17 -3.11 20.98 10.16
CA THR A 17 -1.75 21.38 10.57
C THR A 17 -1.72 22.46 11.67
N SER A 18 -2.88 22.91 12.15
CA SER A 18 -3.00 24.10 13.01
C SER A 18 -2.28 25.34 12.44
N GLY A 19 -2.22 25.44 11.10
CA GLY A 19 -1.56 26.51 10.36
C GLY A 19 -0.02 26.49 10.39
N GLN A 20 0.61 25.44 10.91
CA GLN A 20 2.06 25.36 11.03
C GLN A 20 2.75 24.97 9.72
N ARG A 21 2.08 24.21 8.85
CA ARG A 21 2.65 23.58 7.66
C ARG A 21 1.73 23.71 6.45
N ASN A 22 2.30 23.54 5.26
CA ASN A 22 1.60 23.61 3.98
C ASN A 22 1.45 22.24 3.29
N TYR A 23 1.63 21.17 4.06
CA TYR A 23 1.51 19.77 3.67
C TYR A 23 1.03 18.96 4.88
N LEU A 24 0.43 17.81 4.63
CA LEU A 24 -0.07 16.92 5.67
C LEU A 24 0.87 15.72 5.85
N LEU A 25 1.16 15.39 7.10
CA LEU A 25 1.81 14.15 7.52
C LEU A 25 0.76 13.13 8.00
N PRO A 26 1.11 11.83 8.10
CA PRO A 26 0.21 10.80 8.61
C PRO A 26 -0.42 11.17 9.95
N GLU A 27 0.37 11.70 10.89
CA GLU A 27 -0.07 12.05 12.25
C GLU A 27 -1.16 13.14 12.26
N ASP A 28 -1.19 14.01 11.24
CA ASP A 28 -2.14 15.12 11.15
C ASP A 28 -3.58 14.64 10.91
N PHE A 29 -3.78 13.41 10.43
CA PHE A 29 -5.10 12.82 10.20
C PHE A 29 -5.69 12.11 11.42
N GLY A 30 -4.88 11.79 12.43
CA GLY A 30 -5.30 11.03 13.61
C GLY A 30 -6.55 11.60 14.29
N PRO A 31 -6.55 12.89 14.69
CA PRO A 31 -7.69 13.51 15.35
C PRO A 31 -8.98 13.50 14.52
N MET A 32 -8.86 13.70 13.20
CA MET A 32 -10.02 13.67 12.30
C MET A 32 -10.63 12.27 12.23
N ILE A 33 -9.80 11.24 12.07
CA ILE A 33 -10.31 9.86 11.95
C ILE A 33 -10.88 9.38 13.29
N GLN A 34 -10.32 9.83 14.40
CA GLN A 34 -10.89 9.56 15.72
C GLN A 34 -12.30 10.16 15.84
N ASP A 35 -12.50 11.41 15.42
CA ASP A 35 -13.81 12.04 15.41
C ASP A 35 -14.82 11.29 14.52
N VAL A 36 -14.37 10.73 13.38
CA VAL A 36 -15.20 9.86 12.52
C VAL A 36 -15.60 8.57 13.26
N ILE A 37 -14.69 7.91 13.99
CA ILE A 37 -15.02 6.74 14.83
C ILE A 37 -16.06 7.14 15.90
N ASP A 38 -15.89 8.31 16.51
CA ASP A 38 -16.70 8.78 17.64
C ASP A 38 -18.08 9.32 17.22
N SER A 39 -18.28 9.69 15.95
CA SER A 39 -19.52 10.31 15.48
C SER A 39 -20.31 9.47 14.47
N HIS A 40 -19.65 8.71 13.59
CA HIS A 40 -20.31 8.04 12.48
C HIS A 40 -21.16 6.84 12.94
N PRO A 41 -22.43 6.71 12.53
CA PRO A 41 -23.32 5.64 12.98
C PRO A 41 -22.82 4.24 12.57
N GLY A 42 -22.32 4.11 11.33
CA GLY A 42 -21.70 2.88 10.82
C GLY A 42 -20.44 2.40 11.56
N LEU A 43 -19.88 3.19 12.49
CA LEU A 43 -18.74 2.81 13.33
C LEU A 43 -19.10 2.77 14.82
N ALA A 44 -20.38 2.88 15.19
CA ALA A 44 -20.80 2.93 16.59
C ALA A 44 -20.33 1.71 17.40
N PHE A 45 -20.30 0.53 16.79
CA PHE A 45 -19.79 -0.70 17.43
C PHE A 45 -18.28 -0.66 17.70
N LEU A 46 -17.53 0.10 16.90
CA LEU A 46 -16.08 0.20 17.04
C LEU A 46 -15.72 1.00 18.29
N LYS A 47 -16.56 1.95 18.74
CA LYS A 47 -16.34 2.80 19.91
C LYS A 47 -16.04 2.01 21.18
N GLU A 48 -16.70 0.87 21.38
CA GLU A 48 -16.50 0.03 22.57
C GLU A 48 -15.23 -0.83 22.49
N ALA A 49 -14.60 -0.92 21.31
CA ALA A 49 -13.46 -1.77 21.03
C ALA A 49 -12.19 -0.96 20.77
N GLU A 50 -11.69 -0.30 21.84
CA GLU A 50 -10.50 0.58 21.79
C GLU A 50 -9.26 -0.07 21.16
N GLU A 51 -9.12 -1.39 21.31
CA GLU A 51 -8.02 -2.13 20.68
C GLU A 51 -8.03 -1.95 19.15
N PHE A 52 -9.19 -1.94 18.51
CA PHE A 52 -9.25 -1.83 17.06
C PHE A 52 -9.15 -0.38 16.55
N HIS A 53 -9.31 0.64 17.42
CA HIS A 53 -9.28 2.05 17.01
C HIS A 53 -7.97 2.40 16.34
N SER A 54 -6.84 2.14 17.02
CA SER A 54 -5.52 2.48 16.49
C SER A 54 -5.23 1.76 15.16
N ARG A 55 -5.68 0.51 15.01
CA ARG A 55 -5.46 -0.28 13.79
C ARG A 55 -6.33 0.21 12.64
N TYR A 56 -7.58 0.57 12.91
CA TYR A 56 -8.45 1.19 11.92
C TYR A 56 -7.91 2.55 11.48
N VAL A 57 -7.51 3.41 12.42
CA VAL A 57 -6.89 4.72 12.12
C VAL A 57 -5.66 4.55 11.24
N HIS A 58 -4.72 3.67 11.60
CA HIS A 58 -3.53 3.43 10.79
C HIS A 58 -3.86 2.92 9.38
N THR A 59 -4.85 2.03 9.24
CA THR A 59 -5.29 1.53 7.94
C THR A 59 -5.89 2.64 7.07
N VAL A 60 -6.80 3.45 7.61
CA VAL A 60 -7.41 4.56 6.88
C VAL A 60 -6.33 5.55 6.44
N ILE A 61 -5.39 5.92 7.32
CA ILE A 61 -4.27 6.81 6.98
C ILE A 61 -3.40 6.20 5.88
N ALA A 62 -3.04 4.92 5.99
CA ALA A 62 -2.25 4.23 4.98
C ALA A 62 -2.96 4.23 3.62
N ARG A 63 -4.28 3.98 3.57
CA ARG A 63 -5.09 4.03 2.35
C ARG A 63 -5.16 5.45 1.76
N ILE A 64 -5.30 6.48 2.60
CA ILE A 64 -5.27 7.89 2.16
C ILE A 64 -3.93 8.18 1.48
N PHE A 65 -2.81 7.85 2.12
CA PHE A 65 -1.50 8.10 1.55
C PHE A 65 -1.24 7.26 0.29
N TYR A 66 -1.75 6.03 0.24
CA TYR A 66 -1.65 5.15 -0.92
C TYR A 66 -2.30 5.77 -2.16
N CYS A 67 -3.49 6.37 -2.04
CA CYS A 67 -4.19 6.97 -3.20
C CYS A 67 -3.80 8.43 -3.47
N VAL A 68 -3.54 9.22 -2.42
CA VAL A 68 -3.37 10.68 -2.53
C VAL A 68 -1.90 11.09 -2.70
N ASN A 69 -0.95 10.48 -1.97
CA ASN A 69 0.45 10.89 -2.00
C ASN A 69 1.21 10.29 -3.21
N LYS A 70 0.90 10.82 -4.40
CA LYS A 70 1.48 10.37 -5.68
C LYS A 70 3.00 10.49 -5.72
N SER A 71 3.58 11.47 -5.01
CA SER A 71 5.01 11.76 -5.01
C SER A 71 5.89 10.81 -4.18
N TRP A 72 5.32 9.88 -3.39
CA TRP A 72 6.07 9.03 -2.45
C TRP A 72 6.89 9.81 -1.40
N THR A 73 6.60 11.09 -1.20
CA THR A 73 7.34 11.94 -0.26
C THR A 73 6.96 11.69 1.20
N GLY A 74 5.80 11.06 1.45
CA GLY A 74 5.22 10.95 2.79
C GLY A 74 4.62 12.27 3.26
N ARG A 75 4.43 13.22 2.34
CA ARG A 75 3.86 14.54 2.61
C ARG A 75 2.78 14.81 1.56
N ILE A 76 1.52 14.84 1.96
CA ILE A 76 0.43 15.20 1.05
C ILE A 76 0.48 16.70 0.84
N SER A 77 0.81 17.10 -0.38
CA SER A 77 0.83 18.49 -0.81
C SER A 77 -0.57 18.96 -1.21
N LEU A 78 -0.79 20.28 -1.18
CA LEU A 78 -2.07 20.88 -1.62
C LEU A 78 -2.47 20.47 -3.06
N PRO A 79 -1.57 20.44 -4.06
CA PRO A 79 -1.93 19.98 -5.40
C PRO A 79 -2.32 18.49 -5.45
N GLU A 80 -1.69 17.63 -4.66
CA GLU A 80 -2.05 16.21 -4.58
C GLU A 80 -3.45 16.04 -3.99
N LEU A 81 -3.74 16.74 -2.89
CA LEU A 81 -5.06 16.73 -2.25
C LEU A 81 -6.14 17.20 -3.23
N LYS A 82 -5.90 18.30 -3.96
CA LYS A 82 -6.84 18.85 -4.95
C LYS A 82 -7.11 17.93 -6.14
N LYS A 83 -6.14 17.09 -6.52
CA LYS A 83 -6.26 16.14 -7.63
C LYS A 83 -6.81 14.78 -7.20
N SER A 84 -7.09 14.61 -5.92
CA SER A 84 -7.69 13.40 -5.35
C SER A 84 -9.20 13.59 -5.15
N ASN A 85 -9.90 12.48 -4.94
CA ASN A 85 -11.30 12.49 -4.52
C ASN A 85 -11.48 12.58 -2.99
N PHE A 86 -10.40 12.68 -2.21
CA PHE A 86 -10.46 12.56 -0.75
C PHE A 86 -11.47 13.50 -0.09
N LEU A 87 -11.45 14.80 -0.43
CA LEU A 87 -12.39 15.77 0.15
C LEU A 87 -13.84 15.51 -0.25
N GLN A 88 -14.10 14.91 -1.40
CA GLN A 88 -15.44 14.51 -1.80
C GLN A 88 -15.92 13.33 -0.96
N VAL A 89 -15.04 12.33 -0.73
CA VAL A 89 -15.35 11.18 0.12
C VAL A 89 -15.56 11.59 1.58
N VAL A 90 -14.82 12.58 2.07
CA VAL A 90 -15.06 13.14 3.42
C VAL A 90 -16.46 13.74 3.54
N SER A 91 -16.96 14.41 2.49
CA SER A 91 -18.34 14.92 2.50
C SER A 91 -19.38 13.80 2.48
N LEU A 92 -19.10 12.66 1.84
CA LEU A 92 -20.01 11.51 1.82
C LEU A 92 -20.20 10.85 3.20
N LEU A 93 -19.25 11.02 4.14
CA LEU A 93 -19.38 10.50 5.52
C LEU A 93 -20.57 11.11 6.28
N GLU A 94 -21.07 12.27 5.86
CA GLU A 94 -22.26 12.89 6.46
C GLU A 94 -23.57 12.43 5.78
N GLU A 95 -23.48 11.84 4.60
CA GLU A 95 -24.64 11.46 3.76
C GLU A 95 -24.96 9.95 3.83
N GLU A 96 -23.94 9.10 3.99
CA GLU A 96 -24.07 7.64 3.96
C GLU A 96 -23.89 7.01 5.35
N ASP A 97 -24.97 6.48 5.93
CA ASP A 97 -24.95 5.86 7.26
C ASP A 97 -24.15 4.54 7.30
N ASP A 98 -24.11 3.80 6.20
CA ASP A 98 -23.33 2.56 6.05
C ASP A 98 -21.91 2.88 5.58
N ILE A 99 -20.97 2.84 6.53
CA ILE A 99 -19.55 3.13 6.29
C ILE A 99 -18.93 2.22 5.21
N ASN A 100 -19.51 1.03 4.98
CA ASN A 100 -18.99 0.08 4.00
C ASN A 100 -19.37 0.44 2.55
N GLN A 101 -20.41 1.26 2.33
CA GLN A 101 -20.70 1.83 1.01
C GLN A 101 -19.62 2.84 0.60
N ILE A 102 -18.95 3.46 1.57
CA ILE A 102 -17.80 4.33 1.34
C ILE A 102 -16.54 3.47 1.16
N THR A 103 -16.44 2.84 0.00
CA THR A 103 -15.37 1.90 -0.32
C THR A 103 -13.99 2.54 -0.27
N ASP A 104 -13.90 3.82 -0.63
CA ASP A 104 -12.66 4.61 -0.61
C ASP A 104 -12.32 5.05 0.81
N TYR A 105 -11.09 4.73 1.23
CA TYR A 105 -10.48 5.11 2.52
C TYR A 105 -11.13 4.49 3.78
N PHE A 106 -12.44 4.63 3.97
CA PHE A 106 -13.11 4.46 5.26
C PHE A 106 -13.86 3.13 5.46
N SER A 107 -14.12 2.34 4.41
CA SER A 107 -14.80 1.03 4.58
C SER A 107 -14.17 0.17 5.69
N TYR A 108 -15.00 -0.22 6.66
CA TYR A 108 -14.61 -1.08 7.77
C TYR A 108 -14.37 -2.52 7.31
N GLU A 109 -15.17 -3.03 6.38
CA GLU A 109 -14.97 -4.35 5.78
C GLU A 109 -13.59 -4.49 5.15
N HIS A 110 -13.15 -3.48 4.38
CA HIS A 110 -11.80 -3.45 3.82
C HIS A 110 -10.72 -3.47 4.90
N PHE A 111 -10.89 -2.67 5.96
CA PHE A 111 -9.99 -2.71 7.12
C PHE A 111 -9.93 -4.10 7.75
N TYR A 112 -11.09 -4.72 8.00
CA TYR A 112 -11.18 -5.99 8.71
C TYR A 112 -10.47 -7.10 7.93
N VAL A 113 -10.67 -7.19 6.61
CA VAL A 113 -9.97 -8.16 5.76
C VAL A 113 -8.45 -7.96 5.82
N ILE A 114 -7.97 -6.72 5.72
CA ILE A 114 -6.54 -6.41 5.81
C ILE A 114 -5.99 -6.81 7.18
N TYR A 115 -6.71 -6.49 8.25
CA TYR A 115 -6.30 -6.81 9.62
C TYR A 115 -6.26 -8.32 9.87
N CYS A 116 -7.26 -9.09 9.40
CA CYS A 116 -7.24 -10.55 9.50
C CYS A 116 -6.01 -11.15 8.82
N LYS A 117 -5.67 -10.71 7.60
CA LYS A 117 -4.47 -11.18 6.90
C LYS A 117 -3.18 -10.85 7.65
N PHE A 118 -3.11 -9.67 8.27
CA PHE A 118 -1.96 -9.32 9.12
C PHE A 118 -1.87 -10.24 10.34
N TRP A 119 -2.97 -10.39 11.07
CA TRP A 119 -3.06 -11.20 12.29
C TRP A 119 -2.77 -12.68 12.03
N GLU A 120 -3.11 -13.19 10.85
CA GLU A 120 -2.76 -14.54 10.44
C GLU A 120 -1.24 -14.76 10.32
N LEU A 121 -0.47 -13.72 9.96
CA LEU A 121 0.97 -13.79 9.78
C LEU A 121 1.74 -13.48 11.09
N ASP A 122 1.29 -12.48 11.85
CA ASP A 122 1.86 -12.05 13.14
C ASP A 122 1.44 -13.00 14.28
N LYS A 123 2.17 -14.11 14.43
CA LYS A 123 1.86 -15.19 15.40
C LYS A 123 2.34 -14.90 16.81
N ASP A 124 3.38 -14.08 16.97
CA ASP A 124 3.93 -13.65 18.25
C ASP A 124 3.31 -12.34 18.75
N HIS A 125 2.44 -11.72 17.95
CA HIS A 125 1.64 -10.54 18.29
C HIS A 125 2.51 -9.34 18.66
N ASP A 126 3.66 -9.20 17.99
CA ASP A 126 4.59 -8.09 18.20
C ASP A 126 4.25 -6.85 17.36
N LEU A 127 3.20 -6.94 16.52
CA LEU A 127 2.74 -5.92 15.57
C LEU A 127 3.74 -5.62 14.45
N PHE A 128 4.67 -6.54 14.20
CA PHE A 128 5.58 -6.55 13.07
C PHE A 128 5.47 -7.85 12.29
N ILE A 129 5.93 -7.79 11.03
CA ILE A 129 6.00 -8.94 10.13
C ILE A 129 7.46 -9.08 9.73
N SER A 130 8.05 -10.23 10.04
CA SER A 130 9.38 -10.58 9.56
C SER A 130 9.32 -11.15 8.14
N LYS A 131 10.50 -11.30 7.51
CA LYS A 131 10.61 -12.03 6.23
C LYS A 131 10.05 -13.46 6.32
N ALA A 132 10.25 -14.13 7.45
CA ALA A 132 9.76 -15.48 7.68
C ALA A 132 8.23 -15.51 7.75
N ASP A 133 7.62 -14.51 8.37
CA ASP A 133 6.16 -14.38 8.42
C ASP A 133 5.60 -14.13 7.02
N LEU A 134 6.16 -13.15 6.29
CA LEU A 134 5.70 -12.84 4.94
C LEU A 134 5.89 -14.01 3.96
N SER A 135 6.90 -14.86 4.16
CA SER A 135 7.12 -16.05 3.32
C SER A 135 5.99 -17.08 3.39
N ARG A 136 5.15 -17.02 4.44
CA ARG A 136 3.99 -17.90 4.61
C ARG A 136 2.71 -17.33 3.96
N HIS A 137 2.76 -16.10 3.47
CA HIS A 137 1.61 -15.46 2.83
C HIS A 137 1.20 -16.20 1.55
N ASN A 138 -0.10 -16.49 1.41
CA ASN A 138 -0.71 -17.16 0.25
C ASN A 138 0.08 -18.41 -0.21
N ASP A 139 0.36 -19.35 0.70
CA ASP A 139 1.10 -20.59 0.41
C ASP A 139 2.47 -20.34 -0.26
N SER A 140 3.19 -19.32 0.23
CA SER A 140 4.47 -18.89 -0.32
C SER A 140 4.39 -18.43 -1.78
N ALA A 141 3.28 -17.80 -2.18
CA ALA A 141 3.10 -17.27 -3.54
C ALA A 141 4.23 -16.33 -3.97
N ILE A 142 4.74 -15.51 -3.05
CA ILE A 142 5.78 -14.51 -3.34
C ILE A 142 7.18 -15.14 -3.21
N SER A 143 8.01 -14.91 -4.23
CA SER A 143 9.37 -15.43 -4.28
C SER A 143 10.26 -14.87 -3.17
N SER A 144 11.27 -15.64 -2.75
CA SER A 144 12.19 -15.24 -1.69
C SER A 144 12.98 -13.99 -2.06
N ARG A 145 13.40 -13.86 -3.34
CA ARG A 145 14.04 -12.63 -3.83
C ARG A 145 13.12 -11.43 -3.75
N MET A 146 11.84 -11.59 -4.08
CA MET A 146 10.89 -10.49 -4.00
C MET A 146 10.64 -10.07 -2.54
N ILE A 147 10.52 -11.02 -1.62
CA ILE A 147 10.45 -10.74 -0.18
C ILE A 147 11.69 -9.95 0.26
N ASP A 148 12.89 -10.37 -0.14
CA ASP A 148 14.12 -9.64 0.18
C ASP A 148 14.09 -8.19 -0.32
N ARG A 149 13.48 -7.94 -1.49
CA ARG A 149 13.31 -6.58 -2.03
C ARG A 149 12.31 -5.75 -1.26
N ILE A 150 11.19 -6.32 -0.83
CA ILE A 150 10.21 -5.61 0.01
C ILE A 150 10.90 -5.07 1.28
N PHE A 151 11.73 -5.88 1.92
CA PHE A 151 12.47 -5.51 3.13
C PHE A 151 13.77 -4.72 2.89
N SER A 152 14.16 -4.49 1.64
CA SER A 152 15.43 -3.81 1.31
C SER A 152 15.44 -2.29 1.57
N GLY A 153 14.27 -1.69 1.74
CA GLY A 153 14.08 -0.24 1.73
C GLY A 153 13.58 0.32 0.39
N ALA A 154 13.30 -0.54 -0.60
CA ALA A 154 12.71 -0.12 -1.88
C ALA A 154 11.31 0.51 -1.70
N VAL A 155 10.53 -0.06 -0.78
CA VAL A 155 9.14 0.31 -0.50
C VAL A 155 8.85 0.56 0.98
N THR A 156 9.72 0.08 1.88
CA THR A 156 9.69 0.38 3.32
C THR A 156 10.36 1.72 3.63
N ARG A 157 9.86 2.45 4.62
CA ARG A 157 10.35 3.79 4.96
C ARG A 157 10.67 3.90 6.45
N GLY A 158 11.75 4.62 6.77
CA GLY A 158 12.08 4.98 8.15
C GLY A 158 12.91 3.91 8.88
N GLN A 159 12.66 3.78 10.18
CA GLN A 159 13.50 3.01 11.10
C GLN A 159 13.39 1.49 10.91
N THR A 160 12.22 1.01 10.47
CA THR A 160 11.89 -0.41 10.18
C THR A 160 12.84 -1.08 9.20
N ARG A 161 13.45 -0.31 8.29
CA ARG A 161 14.50 -0.79 7.38
C ARG A 161 15.69 -1.44 8.10
N LYS A 162 16.07 -0.93 9.28
CA LYS A 162 17.28 -1.38 9.99
C LYS A 162 17.08 -2.73 10.68
N ASP A 163 15.85 -3.05 11.05
CA ASP A 163 15.53 -4.20 11.89
C ASP A 163 15.04 -5.39 11.06
N GLY A 164 14.85 -5.23 9.74
CA GLY A 164 14.36 -6.30 8.87
C GLY A 164 12.91 -6.69 9.16
N LEU A 165 12.15 -5.76 9.74
CA LEU A 165 10.75 -5.91 10.15
C LEU A 165 9.87 -4.96 9.35
N MET A 166 8.64 -5.37 9.09
CA MET A 166 7.61 -4.59 8.42
C MET A 166 6.55 -4.21 9.45
N SER A 167 6.28 -2.92 9.60
CA SER A 167 5.19 -2.44 10.46
C SER A 167 3.81 -2.72 9.86
N TYR A 168 2.77 -2.70 10.69
CA TYR A 168 1.37 -2.80 10.22
C TYR A 168 1.05 -1.84 9.07
N SER A 169 1.46 -0.57 9.16
CA SER A 169 1.23 0.43 8.11
C SER A 169 1.91 0.06 6.79
N GLU A 170 3.11 -0.53 6.84
CA GLU A 170 3.82 -1.01 5.64
C GLU A 170 3.15 -2.28 5.07
N PHE A 171 2.60 -3.14 5.93
CA PHE A 171 1.82 -4.29 5.50
C PHE A 171 0.55 -3.87 4.75
N VAL A 172 -0.13 -2.81 5.17
CA VAL A 172 -1.28 -2.25 4.43
C VAL A 172 -0.87 -1.86 3.01
N TRP A 173 0.29 -1.23 2.83
CA TRP A 173 0.80 -0.89 1.49
C TRP A 173 1.12 -2.13 0.66
N PHE A 174 1.74 -3.13 1.29
CA PHE A 174 2.03 -4.41 0.67
C PHE A 174 0.75 -5.08 0.17
N ILE A 175 -0.25 -5.29 1.03
CA ILE A 175 -1.44 -6.06 0.66
C ILE A 175 -2.30 -5.32 -0.38
N LEU A 176 -2.41 -3.98 -0.30
CA LEU A 176 -3.09 -3.19 -1.33
C LEU A 176 -2.38 -3.29 -2.70
N SER A 177 -1.05 -3.42 -2.69
CA SER A 177 -0.27 -3.60 -3.92
C SER A 177 -0.34 -5.04 -4.43
N GLU A 178 -0.49 -6.01 -3.55
CA GLU A 178 -0.61 -7.43 -3.89
C GLU A 178 -1.98 -7.73 -4.54
N GLU A 179 -3.07 -7.26 -3.96
CA GLU A 179 -4.45 -7.54 -4.41
C GLU A 179 -4.77 -6.93 -5.79
N ASP A 180 -4.35 -5.68 -6.05
CA ASP A 180 -4.58 -5.01 -7.32
C ASP A 180 -3.27 -4.52 -7.97
N LYS A 181 -2.63 -5.43 -8.71
CA LYS A 181 -1.43 -5.15 -9.52
C LYS A 181 -1.66 -4.26 -10.74
N ARG A 182 -2.91 -3.88 -11.02
CA ARG A 182 -3.27 -2.96 -12.11
C ARG A 182 -3.35 -1.51 -11.65
N HIS A 183 -3.52 -1.30 -10.34
CA HIS A 183 -3.54 0.04 -9.78
C HIS A 183 -2.19 0.75 -10.04
N PRO A 184 -2.17 2.02 -10.50
CA PRO A 184 -0.92 2.74 -10.78
C PRO A 184 0.07 2.75 -9.61
N ARG A 185 -0.45 2.79 -8.38
CA ARG A 185 0.39 2.73 -7.17
C ARG A 185 1.03 1.36 -6.94
N SER A 186 0.30 0.29 -7.23
CA SER A 186 0.85 -1.06 -7.15
C SER A 186 1.94 -1.27 -8.20
N ILE A 187 1.71 -0.78 -9.42
CA ILE A 187 2.71 -0.81 -10.50
C ILE A 187 4.02 -0.16 -10.03
N GLU A 188 3.95 1.03 -9.42
CA GLU A 188 5.14 1.70 -8.89
C GLU A 188 5.77 0.99 -7.68
N TYR A 189 4.95 0.40 -6.81
CA TYR A 189 5.43 -0.40 -5.67
C TYR A 189 6.29 -1.56 -6.17
N TRP A 190 5.78 -2.35 -7.10
CA TRP A 190 6.50 -3.50 -7.65
C TRP A 190 7.66 -3.09 -8.54
N PHE A 191 7.52 -2.00 -9.31
CA PHE A 191 8.62 -1.46 -10.09
C PHE A 191 9.83 -1.16 -9.21
N ARG A 192 9.64 -0.46 -8.09
CA ARG A 192 10.70 -0.16 -7.11
C ARG A 192 11.33 -1.42 -6.53
N CYS A 193 10.56 -2.49 -6.35
CA CYS A 193 11.10 -3.77 -5.88
C CYS A 193 11.97 -4.45 -6.93
N ILE A 194 11.57 -4.42 -8.21
CA ILE A 194 12.31 -5.08 -9.30
C ILE A 194 13.54 -4.29 -9.72
N ASP A 195 13.45 -2.96 -9.73
CA ASP A 195 14.57 -2.04 -9.97
C ASP A 195 15.61 -2.20 -8.84
N LEU A 196 16.65 -2.98 -9.13
CA LEU A 196 17.66 -3.40 -8.16
C LEU A 196 18.67 -2.28 -7.90
N ASP A 197 19.06 -1.56 -8.96
CA ASP A 197 20.06 -0.50 -8.91
C ASP A 197 19.45 0.91 -8.71
N GLY A 198 18.14 1.04 -8.89
CA GLY A 198 17.40 2.28 -8.66
C GLY A 198 17.56 3.31 -9.79
N ASP A 199 17.94 2.87 -10.99
CA ASP A 199 18.19 3.76 -12.13
C ASP A 199 16.90 4.21 -12.85
N GLY A 200 15.75 3.63 -12.50
CA GLY A 200 14.45 3.94 -13.06
C GLY A 200 14.10 3.18 -14.34
N PHE A 201 14.89 2.16 -14.70
CA PHE A 201 14.65 1.26 -15.82
C PHE A 201 14.73 -0.21 -15.35
N LEU A 202 14.14 -1.13 -16.12
CA LEU A 202 14.27 -2.57 -15.86
C LEU A 202 15.18 -3.18 -16.92
N SER A 203 16.40 -3.48 -16.52
CA SER A 203 17.39 -4.16 -17.34
C SER A 203 17.06 -5.63 -17.54
N MET A 204 17.63 -6.24 -18.58
CA MET A 204 17.49 -7.68 -18.82
C MET A 204 18.05 -8.51 -17.66
N TYR A 205 19.11 -8.02 -17.02
CA TYR A 205 19.71 -8.67 -15.87
C TYR A 205 18.74 -8.76 -14.68
N GLU A 206 18.02 -7.67 -14.37
CA GLU A 206 17.08 -7.65 -13.26
C GLU A 206 15.87 -8.55 -13.53
N LEU A 207 15.35 -8.51 -14.76
CA LEU A 207 14.25 -9.39 -15.17
C LEU A 207 14.66 -10.87 -15.10
N GLU A 208 15.86 -11.21 -15.59
CA GLU A 208 16.40 -12.58 -15.53
C GLU A 208 16.66 -13.02 -14.08
N TYR A 209 17.13 -12.08 -13.24
CA TYR A 209 17.33 -12.32 -11.82
C TYR A 209 16.04 -12.79 -11.16
N PHE A 210 14.90 -12.10 -11.28
CA PHE A 210 13.68 -12.63 -10.68
C PHE A 210 13.14 -13.87 -11.42
N TYR A 211 13.18 -13.88 -12.75
CA TYR A 211 12.62 -14.98 -13.55
C TYR A 211 13.30 -16.33 -13.25
N SER A 212 14.62 -16.34 -13.02
CA SER A 212 15.36 -17.57 -12.71
C SER A 212 14.93 -18.26 -11.41
N GLU A 213 14.35 -17.54 -10.45
CA GLU A 213 13.74 -18.16 -9.26
C GLU A 213 12.37 -18.75 -9.62
N GLN A 214 11.56 -18.03 -10.39
CA GLN A 214 10.26 -18.48 -10.85
C GLN A 214 10.36 -19.78 -11.66
N THR A 215 11.35 -19.88 -12.56
CA THR A 215 11.63 -21.12 -13.32
C THR A 215 11.87 -22.31 -12.38
N LYS A 216 12.71 -22.15 -11.36
CA LYS A 216 13.01 -23.23 -10.40
C LYS A 216 11.77 -23.65 -9.60
N ARG A 217 10.91 -22.69 -9.25
CA ARG A 217 9.65 -22.96 -8.55
C ARG A 217 8.67 -23.73 -9.43
N MET A 218 8.52 -23.31 -10.70
CA MET A 218 7.69 -24.01 -11.69
C MET A 218 8.19 -25.44 -11.95
N GLU A 219 9.50 -25.63 -12.11
CA GLU A 219 10.11 -26.95 -12.28
C GLU A 219 9.89 -27.86 -11.07
N ALA A 220 9.95 -27.32 -9.84
CA ALA A 220 9.72 -28.07 -8.61
C ALA A 220 8.30 -28.64 -8.49
N ILE A 221 7.31 -27.98 -9.11
CA ILE A 221 5.92 -28.45 -9.20
C ILE A 221 5.60 -29.17 -10.52
N GLY A 222 6.62 -29.44 -11.35
CA GLY A 222 6.49 -30.20 -12.60
C GLY A 222 5.92 -29.41 -13.78
N ILE A 223 5.93 -28.07 -13.72
CA ILE A 223 5.52 -27.20 -14.81
C ILE A 223 6.76 -26.79 -15.62
N GLU A 224 6.74 -27.04 -16.93
CA GLU A 224 7.80 -26.61 -17.83
C GLU A 224 7.76 -25.08 -17.99
N ALA A 225 8.82 -24.41 -17.55
CA ALA A 225 8.94 -22.97 -17.67
C ALA A 225 9.35 -22.57 -19.10
N LEU A 226 8.79 -21.47 -19.59
CA LEU A 226 9.20 -20.87 -20.85
C LEU A 226 10.67 -20.39 -20.76
N PRO A 227 11.46 -20.52 -21.83
CA PRO A 227 12.78 -19.89 -21.87
C PRO A 227 12.66 -18.37 -21.67
N PHE A 228 13.61 -17.78 -20.94
CA PHE A 228 13.59 -16.34 -20.63
C PHE A 228 13.48 -15.45 -21.88
N ASN A 229 14.18 -15.79 -22.96
CA ASN A 229 14.10 -15.04 -24.23
C ASN A 229 12.69 -15.03 -24.83
N ASP A 230 11.95 -16.14 -24.71
CA ASP A 230 10.58 -16.25 -25.23
C ASP A 230 9.60 -15.49 -24.32
N CYS A 231 9.80 -15.58 -23.00
CA CYS A 231 9.06 -14.78 -22.02
C CYS A 231 9.28 -13.28 -22.25
N LEU A 232 10.52 -12.84 -22.50
CA LEU A 232 10.84 -11.46 -22.84
C LEU A 232 10.19 -11.02 -24.14
N CYS A 233 10.15 -11.89 -25.16
CA CYS A 233 9.43 -11.59 -26.39
C CYS A 233 7.94 -11.39 -26.12
N GLN A 234 7.31 -12.26 -25.33
CA GLN A 234 5.91 -12.11 -24.94
C GLN A 234 5.65 -10.82 -24.15
N VAL A 235 6.51 -10.50 -23.18
CA VAL A 235 6.45 -9.24 -22.41
C VAL A 235 6.58 -8.03 -23.35
N ARG A 236 7.51 -8.10 -24.31
CA ARG A 236 7.73 -7.01 -25.27
C ARG A 236 6.57 -6.84 -26.26
N HIS A 237 5.94 -7.93 -26.68
CA HIS A 237 4.76 -7.89 -27.53
C HIS A 237 3.49 -7.48 -26.74
N SER A 238 3.48 -7.75 -25.43
CA SER A 238 2.39 -7.40 -24.50
C SER A 238 2.59 -6.05 -23.81
N PHE A 239 3.47 -5.16 -24.31
CA PHE A 239 3.68 -3.82 -23.74
C PHE A 239 2.42 -2.94 -23.67
N THR A 240 1.28 -3.42 -24.16
CA THR A 240 -0.04 -2.87 -23.86
C THR A 240 -0.52 -3.12 -22.43
N SER A 241 0.12 -3.99 -21.62
CA SER A 241 -0.15 -4.08 -20.18
C SER A 241 1.04 -4.57 -19.35
N ILE A 242 1.79 -3.60 -18.81
CA ILE A 242 2.82 -3.75 -17.77
C ILE A 242 2.41 -4.72 -16.62
N THR A 243 1.10 -4.87 -16.39
CA THR A 243 0.51 -5.71 -15.35
C THR A 243 0.77 -7.21 -15.51
N HIS A 244 0.87 -7.72 -16.75
CA HIS A 244 1.16 -9.15 -16.99
C HIS A 244 2.61 -9.51 -16.62
N THR A 245 3.55 -8.61 -16.88
CA THR A 245 4.97 -8.79 -16.52
C THR A 245 5.14 -8.90 -15.01
N PHE A 246 4.46 -8.03 -14.25
CA PHE A 246 4.48 -8.08 -12.79
C PHE A 246 3.86 -9.37 -12.26
N ALA A 247 2.72 -9.81 -12.80
CA ALA A 247 2.10 -11.06 -12.37
C ALA A 247 3.03 -12.29 -12.54
N LEU A 248 3.71 -12.40 -13.69
CA LEU A 248 4.64 -13.51 -13.97
C LEU A 248 5.90 -13.48 -13.09
N ILE A 249 6.40 -12.30 -12.75
CA ILE A 249 7.62 -12.12 -11.96
C ILE A 249 7.37 -12.28 -10.45
N ILE A 250 6.19 -11.86 -9.98
CA ILE A 250 5.89 -11.78 -8.53
C ILE A 250 5.20 -13.05 -8.02
N ASN A 251 4.20 -13.56 -8.76
CA ASN A 251 3.29 -14.59 -8.26
C ASN A 251 3.35 -15.84 -9.14
N TYR A 252 4.32 -16.74 -8.88
CA TYR A 252 4.30 -18.17 -9.23
C TYR A 252 5.35 -18.95 -8.42
#